data_AF-A0A2G6MX72-F1
#
_entry.id   AF-A0A2G6MX72-F1
#
_cell.length_a   1.000
_cell.length_b   1.000
_cell.length_c   1.000
_cell.angle_alpha   90.00
_cell.angle_beta   90.00
_cell.angle_gamma   90.00
#
_symmetry.space_group_name_H-M   'P 1'
#
loop_
_entity.id
_entity.type
_entity.pdbx_description
1 polymer ?
#
loop_
_entity_poly.entity_id
_entity_poly.type
_entity_poly.pdbx_seq_one_letter_code
_entity_poly.pdbx_strand_id
1 'polypeptide(L)'
;MSQYNITLTGTLTEGTTDVAAINSLAKLLHLDKTQATDLFKQAPVTIKKSIDIHTAEQLRHALENAGIIVLVEPVNEEDTVNTAPKEIVSESRSADKAGLHGLQVTTSAPDTHGYHFKIEGRPDYAFLTVQMPAGSTLKVEAAAMASMSTNLVMKTKLRGGLNRLITAESIFINEYTAEGGPGEISIAPGPPGDMEHVYLDGDTIFLQNSAYVASDSNVEIETKWQGLVKGFFSGESLFLIRCSGKGDLWFNTYGAMIEIDVDGDYVVDTGNIVAFTEGLEYRISKVGGYKSLFLSGEGFVCRFSGKGRVWIQTRKTQAFIRWLWPFRPKSSKD
;
A
#
# COMPACT_ATOMS: atom_id res chain seq x y z
N MET A 1 13.99 13.19 10.09
CA MET A 1 14.82 11.96 9.95
C MET A 1 15.97 12.28 9.03
N SER A 2 17.21 11.99 9.46
CA SER A 2 18.40 12.14 8.62
C SER A 2 18.25 11.30 7.35
N GLN A 3 18.57 11.89 6.20
CA GLN A 3 18.53 11.19 4.93
C GLN A 3 19.93 10.82 4.50
N TYR A 4 20.04 9.69 3.83
CA TYR A 4 21.30 9.12 3.41
C TYR A 4 21.33 8.89 1.91
N ASN A 5 22.49 9.13 1.33
CA ASN A 5 22.84 8.70 -0.01
C ASN A 5 23.63 7.39 0.11
N ILE A 6 23.39 6.46 -0.81
CA ILE A 6 24.23 5.29 -0.99
C ILE A 6 25.09 5.50 -2.22
N THR A 7 26.41 5.49 -2.01
CA THR A 7 27.41 5.63 -3.06
C THR A 7 28.11 4.29 -3.25
N LEU A 8 27.98 3.72 -4.45
CA LEU A 8 28.77 2.58 -4.87
C LEU A 8 30.23 3.03 -4.97
N THR A 9 31.16 2.39 -4.25
CA THR A 9 32.57 2.84 -4.24
C THR A 9 33.40 2.27 -5.38
N GLY A 10 32.95 1.16 -5.97
CA GLY A 10 33.72 0.38 -6.95
C GLY A 10 34.73 -0.57 -6.32
N THR A 11 34.80 -0.62 -4.98
CA THR A 11 35.63 -1.59 -4.25
C THR A 11 34.82 -2.84 -3.95
N LEU A 12 35.49 -4.00 -4.01
CA LEU A 12 34.90 -5.31 -3.71
C LEU A 12 35.56 -5.93 -2.49
N THR A 13 34.85 -6.80 -1.78
CA THR A 13 35.43 -7.63 -0.72
C THR A 13 36.34 -8.70 -1.31
N GLU A 14 37.31 -9.15 -0.52
CA GLU A 14 38.25 -10.19 -0.92
C GLU A 14 37.52 -11.47 -1.37
N GLY A 15 37.87 -11.99 -2.55
CA GLY A 15 37.23 -13.16 -3.16
C GLY A 15 36.01 -12.86 -4.06
N THR A 16 35.55 -11.62 -4.14
CA THR A 16 34.46 -11.23 -5.05
C THR A 16 35.01 -10.76 -6.39
N THR A 17 34.48 -11.30 -7.50
CA THR A 17 34.87 -10.90 -8.87
C THR A 17 33.94 -9.82 -9.43
N ASP A 18 34.43 -8.98 -10.34
CA ASP A 18 33.63 -7.97 -11.04
C ASP A 18 32.38 -8.55 -11.70
N VAL A 19 32.50 -9.74 -12.30
CA VAL A 19 31.37 -10.41 -12.96
C VAL A 19 30.31 -10.80 -11.93
N ALA A 20 30.72 -11.32 -10.77
CA ALA A 20 29.81 -11.65 -9.68
C ALA A 20 29.15 -10.40 -9.09
N ALA A 21 29.93 -9.33 -8.88
CA ALA A 21 29.46 -8.05 -8.38
C ALA A 21 28.44 -7.41 -9.33
N ILE A 22 28.72 -7.35 -10.64
CA ILE A 22 27.81 -6.78 -11.64
C ILE A 22 26.49 -7.56 -11.70
N ASN A 23 26.53 -8.89 -11.65
CA ASN A 23 25.30 -9.71 -11.66
C ASN A 23 24.47 -9.49 -10.40
N SER A 24 25.12 -9.37 -9.24
CA SER A 24 24.45 -9.06 -7.98
C SER A 24 23.86 -7.65 -7.97
N LEU A 25 24.60 -6.66 -8.50
CA LEU A 25 24.15 -5.29 -8.64
C LEU A 25 22.92 -5.20 -9.56
N ALA A 26 22.96 -5.88 -10.71
CA ALA A 26 21.84 -5.98 -11.64
C ALA A 26 20.58 -6.54 -10.95
N LYS A 27 20.75 -7.60 -10.16
CA LYS A 27 19.65 -8.24 -9.43
C LYS A 27 19.10 -7.36 -8.31
N LEU A 28 19.97 -6.76 -7.50
CA LEU A 28 19.60 -5.97 -6.32
C LEU A 28 18.99 -4.61 -6.68
N LEU A 29 19.42 -4.01 -7.78
CA LEU A 29 18.92 -2.71 -8.25
C LEU A 29 17.91 -2.80 -9.40
N HIS A 30 17.55 -4.02 -9.80
CA HIS A 30 16.63 -4.29 -10.92
C HIS A 30 17.07 -3.64 -12.25
N LEU A 31 18.38 -3.70 -12.52
CA LEU A 31 18.99 -3.19 -13.75
C LEU A 31 19.25 -4.33 -14.73
N ASP A 32 19.25 -4.03 -16.03
CA ASP A 32 19.81 -4.97 -16.99
C ASP A 32 21.35 -5.08 -16.84
N LYS A 33 21.94 -6.11 -17.45
CA LYS A 33 23.38 -6.38 -17.31
C LYS A 33 24.25 -5.24 -17.84
N THR A 34 23.80 -4.54 -18.89
CA THR A 34 24.54 -3.42 -19.49
C THR A 34 24.49 -2.22 -18.56
N GLN A 35 23.30 -1.86 -18.06
CA GLN A 35 23.10 -0.80 -17.08
C GLN A 35 23.89 -1.04 -15.78
N ALA A 36 23.90 -2.27 -15.27
CA ALA A 36 24.68 -2.62 -14.09
C ALA A 36 26.19 -2.55 -14.35
N THR A 37 26.64 -2.94 -15.55
CA THR A 37 28.05 -2.82 -15.95
C THR A 37 28.47 -1.36 -16.05
N ASP A 38 27.65 -0.52 -16.66
CA ASP A 38 27.93 0.91 -16.82
C ASP A 38 27.90 1.64 -15.48
N LEU A 39 26.95 1.30 -14.60
CA LEU A 39 26.87 1.84 -13.25
C LEU A 39 28.08 1.41 -12.40
N PHE A 40 28.51 0.16 -12.50
CA PHE A 40 29.68 -0.35 -11.78
C PHE A 40 30.98 0.34 -12.23
N LYS A 41 31.13 0.60 -13.55
CA LYS A 41 32.29 1.32 -14.10
C LYS A 41 32.32 2.81 -13.75
N GLN A 42 31.17 3.41 -13.45
CA GLN A 42 31.06 4.83 -13.08
C GLN A 42 31.37 5.08 -11.59
N ALA A 43 31.70 4.05 -10.83
CA ALA A 43 32.01 4.21 -9.42
C ALA A 43 33.27 5.11 -9.19
N PRO A 44 33.26 6.02 -8.19
CA PRO A 44 32.20 6.17 -7.19
C PRO A 44 30.95 6.90 -7.72
N VAL A 45 29.78 6.29 -7.53
CA VAL A 45 28.50 6.83 -8.03
C VAL A 45 27.38 6.64 -7.02
N THR A 46 26.60 7.69 -6.78
CA THR A 46 25.43 7.61 -5.90
C THR A 46 24.29 6.85 -6.59
N ILE A 47 24.00 5.66 -6.09
CA ILE A 47 22.97 4.74 -6.64
C ILE A 47 21.59 4.97 -6.03
N LYS A 48 21.52 5.58 -4.84
CA LYS A 48 20.27 5.94 -4.20
C LYS A 48 20.45 7.22 -3.40
N LYS A 49 19.52 8.17 -3.55
CA LYS A 49 19.58 9.47 -2.87
C LYS A 49 18.45 9.61 -1.87
N SER A 50 18.72 10.33 -0.79
CA SER A 50 17.71 10.83 0.14
C SER A 50 16.75 9.76 0.69
N ILE A 51 17.28 8.61 1.11
CA ILE A 51 16.51 7.53 1.76
C ILE A 51 16.67 7.57 3.27
N ASP A 52 15.75 6.96 4.02
CA ASP A 52 15.88 6.81 5.47
C ASP A 52 17.00 5.82 5.83
N ILE A 53 17.51 5.93 7.06
CA ILE A 53 18.64 5.11 7.53
C ILE A 53 18.34 3.61 7.53
N HIS A 54 17.10 3.18 7.79
CA HIS A 54 16.77 1.77 7.84
C HIS A 54 16.83 1.16 6.43
N THR A 55 16.23 1.84 5.44
CA THR A 55 16.34 1.47 4.04
C THR A 55 17.80 1.54 3.55
N ALA A 56 18.57 2.53 4.02
CA ALA A 56 19.97 2.68 3.65
C ALA A 56 20.83 1.53 4.17
N GLU A 57 20.67 1.15 5.43
CA GLU A 57 21.36 0.03 6.05
C GLU A 57 20.94 -1.31 5.46
N GLN A 58 19.65 -1.49 5.14
CA GLN A 58 19.17 -2.69 4.45
C GLN A 58 19.84 -2.87 3.08
N LEU A 59 19.87 -1.81 2.27
CA LEU A 59 20.50 -1.86 0.95
C LEU A 59 22.02 -1.98 1.04
N ARG A 60 22.66 -1.33 2.04
CA ARG A 60 24.09 -1.52 2.35
C ARG A 60 24.39 -2.98 2.68
N HIS A 61 23.65 -3.58 3.62
CA HIS A 61 23.83 -4.98 4.00
C HIS A 61 23.62 -5.94 2.82
N ALA A 62 22.62 -5.70 1.98
CA ALA A 62 22.39 -6.54 0.80
C ALA A 62 23.55 -6.48 -0.21
N LEU A 63 24.11 -5.28 -0.42
CA LEU A 63 25.23 -5.07 -1.34
C LEU A 63 26.55 -5.61 -0.77
N GLU A 64 26.82 -5.39 0.52
CA GLU A 64 28.02 -5.93 1.20
C GLU A 64 27.99 -7.46 1.29
N ASN A 65 26.84 -8.08 1.54
CA ASN A 65 26.68 -9.54 1.50
C ASN A 65 26.93 -10.11 0.09
N ALA A 66 26.73 -9.29 -0.95
CA ALA A 66 27.07 -9.62 -2.33
C ALA A 66 28.53 -9.26 -2.70
N GLY A 67 29.33 -8.83 -1.72
CA GLY A 67 30.74 -8.47 -1.85
C GLY A 67 31.00 -7.10 -2.44
N ILE A 68 29.99 -6.22 -2.48
CA ILE A 68 30.05 -4.88 -3.06
C ILE A 68 30.12 -3.85 -1.94
N ILE A 69 31.19 -3.05 -1.92
CA ILE A 69 31.36 -2.01 -0.89
C ILE A 69 30.62 -0.75 -1.33
N VAL A 70 29.85 -0.20 -0.39
CA VAL A 70 29.13 1.06 -0.58
C VAL A 70 29.34 1.97 0.62
N LEU A 71 29.27 3.28 0.38
CA LEU A 71 29.26 4.29 1.43
C LEU A 71 27.83 4.77 1.65
N VAL A 72 27.44 4.87 2.92
CA VAL A 72 26.18 5.47 3.33
C VAL A 72 26.51 6.80 3.97
N GLU A 73 26.20 7.88 3.26
CA GLU A 73 26.59 9.23 3.65
C GLU A 73 25.35 10.08 3.92
N PRO A 74 25.33 10.86 5.02
CA PRO A 74 24.24 11.79 5.25
C PRO A 74 24.23 12.87 4.17
N VAL A 75 23.04 13.27 3.72
CA VAL A 75 22.88 14.36 2.74
C VAL A 75 23.23 15.70 3.41
N ASN A 76 24.27 16.40 2.93
CA ASN A 76 24.65 17.75 3.37
C ASN A 76 23.97 18.83 2.51
N GLU A 77 23.55 19.94 3.15
CA GLU A 77 22.60 20.95 2.65
C GLU A 77 23.17 22.05 1.70
N GLU A 78 24.36 21.91 1.12
CA GLU A 78 24.98 23.04 0.38
C GLU A 78 24.56 23.21 -1.10
N ASP A 79 23.86 22.24 -1.71
CA ASP A 79 23.39 22.38 -3.10
C ASP A 79 21.89 22.71 -3.16
N THR A 80 21.53 23.99 -3.04
CA THR A 80 20.48 24.71 -3.83
C THR A 80 20.01 26.00 -3.11
N VAL A 81 20.43 27.16 -3.64
CA VAL A 81 20.02 28.49 -3.17
C VAL A 81 18.90 29.08 -4.05
N ASN A 82 18.00 29.79 -3.37
CA ASN A 82 17.10 30.86 -3.81
C ASN A 82 15.77 30.52 -4.51
N THR A 83 14.66 30.75 -3.80
CA THR A 83 13.95 32.06 -3.83
C THR A 83 12.80 32.05 -2.81
N ALA A 84 12.81 33.02 -1.89
CA ALA A 84 11.67 33.34 -1.01
C ALA A 84 10.66 34.23 -1.77
N PRO A 85 9.39 34.31 -1.31
CA PRO A 85 9.09 35.44 -0.43
C PRO A 85 8.05 35.19 0.69
N LYS A 86 8.39 35.81 1.84
CA LYS A 86 7.62 36.66 2.78
C LYS A 86 6.28 36.19 3.39
N GLU A 87 6.29 36.27 4.72
CA GLU A 87 5.20 36.22 5.70
C GLU A 87 4.04 37.20 5.42
N ILE A 88 2.82 36.76 5.79
CA ILE A 88 1.77 37.66 6.29
C ILE A 88 1.14 37.04 7.55
N VAL A 89 0.90 37.94 8.50
CA VAL A 89 0.56 37.78 9.91
C VAL A 89 -0.88 37.32 10.15
N SER A 90 -1.04 36.65 11.29
CA SER A 90 -2.24 36.20 12.00
C SER A 90 -3.43 37.17 12.05
N GLU A 91 -4.64 36.60 12.14
CA GLU A 91 -5.65 37.08 13.07
C GLU A 91 -6.61 35.95 13.49
N SER A 92 -6.90 35.91 14.78
CA SER A 92 -7.78 34.97 15.47
C SER A 92 -9.22 35.50 15.49
N ARG A 93 -10.22 34.61 15.32
CA ARG A 93 -11.59 34.82 15.83
C ARG A 93 -12.25 33.53 16.28
N SER A 94 -13.05 33.70 17.32
CA SER A 94 -13.72 32.72 18.17
C SER A 94 -14.88 31.98 17.50
N ALA A 95 -15.22 30.87 18.15
CA ALA A 95 -16.27 29.90 17.87
C ALA A 95 -17.67 30.47 17.57
N ASP A 96 -18.39 29.74 16.71
CA ASP A 96 -19.85 29.64 16.79
C ASP A 96 -20.29 28.18 16.58
N LYS A 97 -21.25 27.77 17.41
CA LYS A 97 -21.90 26.46 17.42
C LYS A 97 -22.85 26.32 16.23
N ALA A 98 -22.71 25.26 15.45
CA ALA A 98 -23.72 24.83 14.49
C ALA A 98 -23.98 23.32 14.61
N GLY A 99 -25.27 22.97 14.53
CA GLY A 99 -25.90 21.72 14.98
C GLY A 99 -25.32 20.41 14.44
N LEU A 100 -25.40 19.38 15.31
CA LEU A 100 -25.37 17.99 14.90
C LEU A 100 -26.56 17.71 13.97
N HIS A 101 -26.29 17.58 12.67
CA HIS A 101 -27.22 16.98 11.72
C HIS A 101 -26.77 15.56 11.37
N GLY A 102 -27.62 14.61 11.75
CA GLY A 102 -27.78 13.24 11.25
C GLY A 102 -26.56 12.53 10.68
N LEU A 103 -25.94 11.67 11.50
CA LEU A 103 -25.22 10.49 10.99
C LEU A 103 -26.21 9.65 10.19
N GLN A 104 -26.09 9.66 8.87
CA GLN A 104 -26.83 8.76 8.01
C GLN A 104 -26.33 7.33 8.27
N VAL A 105 -27.16 6.54 8.94
CA VAL A 105 -27.01 5.10 9.02
C VAL A 105 -27.47 4.54 7.68
N THR A 106 -26.54 4.26 6.78
CA THR A 106 -26.81 3.37 5.63
C THR A 106 -26.79 1.95 6.14
N THR A 107 -27.93 1.45 6.60
CA THR A 107 -28.19 0.00 6.58
C THR A 107 -28.38 -0.40 5.13
N SER A 108 -27.40 -1.06 4.52
CA SER A 108 -27.66 -1.86 3.32
C SER A 108 -28.77 -2.87 3.64
N ALA A 109 -29.67 -3.08 2.67
CA ALA A 109 -30.84 -3.96 2.80
C ALA A 109 -30.42 -5.39 3.25
N PRO A 110 -31.32 -6.16 3.90
CA PRO A 110 -30.96 -7.41 4.54
C PRO A 110 -30.70 -8.49 3.49
N ASP A 111 -29.45 -8.60 3.06
CA ASP A 111 -28.94 -9.83 2.51
C ASP A 111 -28.82 -10.81 3.69
N THR A 112 -29.56 -11.93 3.65
CA THR A 112 -29.63 -12.89 4.76
C THR A 112 -28.36 -13.74 4.89
N HIS A 113 -27.29 -13.36 4.19
CA HIS A 113 -26.04 -14.11 4.07
C HIS A 113 -24.92 -13.31 4.74
N GLY A 114 -24.06 -14.00 5.50
CA GLY A 114 -22.90 -13.40 6.16
C GLY A 114 -23.13 -12.96 7.60
N TYR A 115 -22.22 -12.14 8.11
CA TYR A 115 -22.31 -11.55 9.44
C TYR A 115 -23.31 -10.39 9.47
N HIS A 116 -23.91 -10.14 10.64
CA HIS A 116 -24.56 -8.86 10.88
C HIS A 116 -23.49 -7.80 11.12
N PHE A 117 -23.51 -6.70 10.36
CA PHE A 117 -22.54 -5.62 10.53
C PHE A 117 -23.16 -4.24 10.29
N LYS A 118 -22.41 -3.21 10.67
CA LYS A 118 -22.73 -1.80 10.44
C LYS A 118 -21.46 -1.06 10.04
N ILE A 119 -21.55 -0.20 9.03
CA ILE A 119 -20.48 0.74 8.67
C ILE A 119 -20.96 2.15 9.02
N GLU A 120 -20.19 2.87 9.82
CA GLU A 120 -20.46 4.25 10.27
C GLU A 120 -19.36 5.18 9.78
N GLY A 121 -19.61 6.49 9.79
CA GLY A 121 -18.58 7.49 9.46
C GLY A 121 -18.20 7.57 7.98
N ARG A 122 -18.92 6.88 7.09
CA ARG A 122 -18.75 7.02 5.63
C ARG A 122 -19.11 8.45 5.18
N PRO A 123 -18.43 9.01 4.15
CA PRO A 123 -17.25 8.46 3.46
C PRO A 123 -15.92 8.91 4.10
N ASP A 124 -15.94 9.65 5.21
CA ASP A 124 -14.77 10.38 5.70
C ASP A 124 -13.83 9.51 6.55
N TYR A 125 -14.41 8.73 7.46
CA TYR A 125 -13.68 7.90 8.45
C TYR A 125 -14.50 6.64 8.76
N ALA A 126 -14.58 5.75 7.78
CA ALA A 126 -15.40 4.55 7.89
C ALA A 126 -14.97 3.66 9.08
N PHE A 127 -15.96 3.22 9.85
CA PHE A 127 -15.80 2.40 11.05
C PHE A 127 -16.75 1.21 10.95
N LEU A 128 -16.21 0.00 11.01
CA LEU A 128 -16.97 -1.25 10.84
C LEU A 128 -17.20 -1.90 12.19
N THR A 129 -18.44 -2.24 12.51
CA THR A 129 -18.79 -3.10 13.66
C THR A 129 -19.43 -4.38 13.14
N VAL A 130 -18.90 -5.54 13.54
CA VAL A 130 -19.36 -6.88 13.13
C VAL A 130 -19.81 -7.66 14.35
N GLN A 131 -21.02 -8.22 14.27
CA GLN A 131 -21.55 -9.18 15.24
C GLN A 131 -21.14 -10.59 14.83
N MET A 132 -20.38 -11.25 15.70
CA MET A 132 -19.82 -12.59 15.47
C MET A 132 -20.64 -13.65 16.22
N PRO A 133 -21.25 -14.62 15.53
CA PRO A 133 -21.84 -15.79 16.18
C PRO A 133 -20.81 -16.60 16.98
N ALA A 134 -21.27 -17.33 17.99
CA ALA A 134 -20.41 -18.21 18.77
C ALA A 134 -19.69 -19.24 17.86
N GLY A 135 -18.38 -19.40 18.05
CA GLY A 135 -17.51 -20.29 17.28
C GLY A 135 -17.08 -19.77 15.91
N SER A 136 -17.59 -18.61 15.46
CA SER A 136 -17.19 -18.02 14.18
C SER A 136 -15.82 -17.35 14.26
N THR A 137 -15.14 -17.24 13.11
CA THR A 137 -13.83 -16.60 12.98
C THR A 137 -13.87 -15.53 11.90
N LEU A 138 -13.41 -14.33 12.25
CA LEU A 138 -13.24 -13.21 11.34
C LEU A 138 -11.75 -12.93 11.13
N LYS A 139 -11.34 -12.76 9.87
CA LYS A 139 -10.01 -12.27 9.51
C LYS A 139 -10.03 -10.76 9.48
N VAL A 140 -9.05 -10.11 10.09
CA VAL A 140 -8.98 -8.65 10.19
C VAL A 140 -7.56 -8.17 9.91
N GLU A 141 -7.43 -7.04 9.21
CA GLU A 141 -6.17 -6.33 9.02
C GLU A 141 -5.48 -6.08 10.37
N ALA A 142 -4.17 -6.32 10.43
CA ALA A 142 -3.41 -6.06 11.65
C ALA A 142 -3.48 -4.58 12.03
N ALA A 143 -3.54 -4.31 13.34
CA ALA A 143 -3.63 -2.97 13.92
C ALA A 143 -4.90 -2.17 13.57
N ALA A 144 -5.87 -2.75 12.85
CA ALA A 144 -7.16 -2.09 12.55
C ALA A 144 -8.25 -2.34 13.62
N MET A 145 -8.06 -3.29 14.55
CA MET A 145 -9.02 -3.55 15.62
C MET A 145 -9.10 -2.33 16.57
N ALA A 146 -10.30 -1.79 16.75
CA ALA A 146 -10.59 -0.65 17.61
C ALA A 146 -11.21 -1.08 18.96
N SER A 147 -12.16 -2.00 18.94
CA SER A 147 -12.74 -2.60 20.15
C SER A 147 -13.17 -4.04 19.88
N MET A 148 -13.27 -4.85 20.94
CA MET A 148 -13.79 -6.21 20.85
C MET A 148 -14.42 -6.66 22.17
N SER A 149 -15.40 -7.56 22.11
CA SER A 149 -15.89 -8.29 23.27
C SER A 149 -14.76 -9.11 23.90
N THR A 150 -14.80 -9.29 25.22
CA THR A 150 -13.74 -9.98 26.00
C THR A 150 -13.61 -11.47 25.68
N ASN A 151 -14.62 -12.05 25.03
CA ASN A 151 -14.65 -13.44 24.61
C ASN A 151 -14.15 -13.65 23.17
N LEU A 152 -13.70 -12.61 22.48
CA LEU A 152 -12.99 -12.74 21.20
C LEU A 152 -11.51 -13.05 21.43
N VAL A 153 -11.08 -14.22 20.96
CA VAL A 153 -9.68 -14.67 21.08
C VAL A 153 -8.96 -14.44 19.76
N MET A 154 -7.90 -13.63 19.81
CA MET A 154 -7.04 -13.36 18.66
C MET A 154 -5.97 -14.44 18.52
N LYS A 155 -5.84 -15.00 17.31
CA LYS A 155 -4.71 -15.81 16.87
C LYS A 155 -4.03 -15.10 15.71
N THR A 156 -2.81 -14.64 15.95
CA THR A 156 -1.98 -14.11 14.87
C THR A 156 -1.43 -15.26 14.05
N LYS A 157 -1.97 -15.47 12.84
CA LYS A 157 -1.37 -16.39 11.88
C LYS A 157 -0.37 -15.63 11.02
N LEU A 158 0.91 -15.82 11.32
CA LEU A 158 1.97 -15.59 10.33
C LEU A 158 1.83 -16.68 9.25
N ARG A 159 0.93 -16.48 8.29
CA ARG A 159 0.85 -17.36 7.12
C ARG A 159 2.14 -17.18 6.31
N GLY A 160 3.11 -18.09 6.46
CA GLY A 160 4.42 -18.05 5.80
C GLY A 160 5.55 -17.81 6.79
N GLY A 161 6.65 -18.56 6.64
CA GLY A 161 7.83 -18.47 7.51
C GLY A 161 8.40 -17.05 7.64
N LEU A 162 9.38 -16.90 8.54
CA LEU A 162 10.01 -15.65 8.99
C LEU A 162 10.33 -14.62 7.86
N ASN A 163 10.47 -15.08 6.63
CA ASN A 163 10.77 -14.29 5.44
C ASN A 163 9.62 -13.42 4.88
N ARG A 164 8.34 -13.60 5.27
CA ARG A 164 7.24 -12.74 4.77
C ARG A 164 7.04 -11.45 5.59
N LEU A 165 7.60 -11.38 6.80
CA LEU A 165 7.62 -10.16 7.62
C LEU A 165 8.52 -9.04 7.04
N ILE A 166 9.30 -9.35 6.00
CA ILE A 166 10.44 -8.53 5.54
C ILE A 166 10.08 -7.69 4.29
N THR A 167 8.88 -7.82 3.71
CA THR A 167 8.46 -7.05 2.53
C THR A 167 7.38 -6.03 2.89
N ALA A 168 7.56 -4.77 2.47
CA ALA A 168 6.59 -3.67 2.63
C ALA A 168 5.21 -3.91 1.96
N GLU A 169 5.08 -5.02 1.23
CA GLU A 169 3.88 -5.45 0.49
C GLU A 169 3.11 -6.60 1.18
N SER A 170 3.56 -7.05 2.36
CA SER A 170 2.94 -8.17 3.08
C SER A 170 1.67 -7.73 3.80
N ILE A 171 0.54 -8.41 3.54
CA ILE A 171 -0.67 -8.28 4.36
C ILE A 171 -0.47 -9.04 5.67
N PHE A 172 -0.63 -8.33 6.78
CA PHE A 172 -0.73 -8.92 8.11
C PHE A 172 -2.20 -9.06 8.48
N ILE A 173 -2.63 -10.29 8.72
CA ILE A 173 -4.01 -10.64 9.04
C ILE A 173 -4.04 -11.34 10.38
N ASN A 174 -4.87 -10.85 11.29
CA ASN A 174 -5.21 -11.50 12.54
C ASN A 174 -6.53 -12.25 12.38
N GLU A 175 -6.64 -13.42 13.00
CA GLU A 175 -7.90 -14.16 13.09
C GLU A 175 -8.48 -13.96 14.50
N TYR A 176 -9.71 -13.47 14.59
CA TYR A 176 -10.46 -13.34 15.85
C TYR A 176 -11.53 -14.42 15.88
N THR A 177 -11.64 -15.17 16.98
CA THR A 177 -12.64 -16.23 17.13
C THR A 177 -13.52 -15.97 18.34
N ALA A 178 -14.84 -16.07 18.19
CA ALA A 178 -15.79 -15.90 19.29
C ALA A 178 -15.90 -17.17 20.11
N GLU A 179 -15.28 -17.20 21.30
CA GLU A 179 -15.31 -18.37 22.18
C GLU A 179 -16.38 -18.22 23.27
N GLY A 180 -17.05 -19.31 23.63
CA GLY A 180 -18.01 -19.33 24.74
C GLY A 180 -19.32 -18.54 24.55
N GLY A 181 -19.54 -17.89 23.39
CA GLY A 181 -20.75 -17.13 23.09
C GLY A 181 -20.58 -16.21 21.88
N PRO A 182 -21.64 -15.50 21.45
CA PRO A 182 -21.50 -14.45 20.45
C PRO A 182 -20.59 -13.33 20.96
N GLY A 183 -20.00 -12.56 20.05
CA GLY A 183 -19.14 -11.43 20.37
C GLY A 183 -19.30 -10.32 19.34
N GLU A 184 -18.69 -9.17 19.61
CA GLU A 184 -18.67 -8.01 18.72
C GLU A 184 -17.22 -7.59 18.51
N ILE A 185 -16.87 -7.20 17.29
CA ILE A 185 -15.60 -6.55 16.99
C ILE A 185 -15.86 -5.28 16.19
N SER A 186 -15.15 -4.20 16.55
CA SER A 186 -15.12 -2.98 15.77
C SER A 186 -13.74 -2.70 15.21
N ILE A 187 -13.71 -2.19 13.97
CA ILE A 187 -12.53 -2.10 13.12
C ILE A 187 -12.47 -0.69 12.52
N ALA A 188 -11.33 -0.02 12.72
CA ALA A 188 -11.01 1.29 12.18
C ALA A 188 -9.76 1.15 11.28
N PRO A 189 -9.90 1.18 9.94
CA PRO A 189 -8.76 1.13 9.04
C PRO A 189 -7.79 2.30 9.24
N GLY A 190 -6.51 2.08 8.93
CA GLY A 190 -5.49 3.11 9.11
C GLY A 190 -5.69 4.37 8.23
N PRO A 191 -5.91 4.22 6.91
CA PRO A 191 -6.16 5.36 6.02
C PRO A 191 -7.52 6.03 6.29
N PRO A 192 -7.59 7.37 6.36
CA PRO A 192 -8.86 8.10 6.34
C PRO A 192 -9.60 7.87 5.03
N GLY A 193 -10.83 7.37 5.10
CA GLY A 193 -11.65 7.25 3.92
C GLY A 193 -12.87 6.38 4.11
N ASP A 194 -13.39 5.95 2.98
CA ASP A 194 -14.61 5.18 2.87
C ASP A 194 -14.36 3.67 2.95
N MET A 195 -15.41 2.88 3.15
CA MET A 195 -15.35 1.41 3.20
C MET A 195 -16.54 0.78 2.50
N GLU A 196 -16.32 -0.30 1.77
CA GLU A 196 -17.36 -1.08 1.10
C GLU A 196 -17.39 -2.54 1.55
N HIS A 197 -18.55 -3.14 1.38
CA HIS A 197 -18.80 -4.56 1.64
C HIS A 197 -19.21 -5.27 0.35
N VAL A 198 -18.67 -6.47 0.15
CA VAL A 198 -19.14 -7.41 -0.85
C VAL A 198 -19.26 -8.79 -0.22
N TYR A 199 -20.36 -9.49 -0.50
CA TYR A 199 -20.50 -10.91 -0.17
C TYR A 199 -20.02 -11.74 -1.36
N LEU A 200 -19.01 -12.59 -1.16
CA LEU A 200 -18.55 -13.52 -2.19
C LEU A 200 -19.38 -14.79 -2.14
N ASP A 201 -19.86 -15.29 -3.28
CA ASP A 201 -20.47 -16.62 -3.41
C ASP A 201 -19.87 -17.41 -4.58
N GLY A 202 -18.56 -17.65 -4.49
CA GLY A 202 -17.78 -18.25 -5.57
C GLY A 202 -17.11 -17.23 -6.48
N ASP A 203 -17.53 -15.97 -6.41
CA ASP A 203 -16.94 -14.86 -7.16
C ASP A 203 -15.52 -14.52 -6.66
N THR A 204 -14.74 -13.90 -7.54
CA THR A 204 -13.41 -13.38 -7.23
C THR A 204 -13.35 -11.86 -7.30
N ILE A 205 -12.78 -11.24 -6.27
CA ILE A 205 -12.40 -9.83 -6.24
C ILE A 205 -10.87 -9.71 -6.20
N PHE A 206 -10.32 -8.88 -7.08
CA PHE A 206 -8.93 -8.44 -7.00
C PHE A 206 -8.87 -7.13 -6.23
N LEU A 207 -8.01 -7.06 -5.23
CA LEU A 207 -7.96 -5.95 -4.29
C LEU A 207 -6.52 -5.44 -4.16
N GLN A 208 -6.31 -4.13 -4.08
CA GLN A 208 -5.01 -3.60 -3.65
C GLN A 208 -4.77 -4.04 -2.20
N ASN A 209 -3.61 -4.61 -1.88
CA ASN A 209 -3.36 -5.17 -0.54
C ASN A 209 -3.67 -4.22 0.62
N SER A 210 -3.33 -2.95 0.47
CA SER A 210 -3.54 -1.90 1.47
C SER A 210 -4.99 -1.45 1.63
N ALA A 211 -5.90 -1.95 0.79
CA ALA A 211 -7.34 -1.72 0.93
C ALA A 211 -8.04 -2.82 1.74
N TYR A 212 -7.37 -3.96 2.04
CA TYR A 212 -7.99 -5.05 2.79
C TYR A 212 -8.29 -4.65 4.23
N VAL A 213 -9.54 -4.83 4.69
CA VAL A 213 -9.94 -4.55 6.07
C VAL A 213 -10.27 -5.83 6.82
N ALA A 214 -11.24 -6.60 6.33
CA ALA A 214 -11.69 -7.82 7.00
C ALA A 214 -12.34 -8.79 6.02
N SER A 215 -12.41 -10.07 6.39
CA SER A 215 -13.17 -11.07 5.66
C SER A 215 -13.57 -12.29 6.49
N ASP A 216 -14.53 -13.05 6.01
CA ASP A 216 -14.88 -14.35 6.58
C ASP A 216 -13.68 -15.33 6.56
N SER A 217 -13.68 -16.26 7.52
CA SER A 217 -12.77 -17.41 7.56
C SER A 217 -12.69 -18.23 6.25
N ASN A 218 -13.74 -18.24 5.44
CA ASN A 218 -13.87 -18.99 4.19
C ASN A 218 -13.46 -18.19 2.94
N VAL A 219 -13.14 -16.89 3.09
CA VAL A 219 -12.55 -16.09 2.00
C VAL A 219 -11.04 -16.33 1.94
N GLU A 220 -10.58 -16.96 0.87
CA GLU A 220 -9.16 -17.16 0.61
C GLU A 220 -8.51 -15.88 0.08
N ILE A 221 -7.30 -15.58 0.59
CA ILE A 221 -6.52 -14.40 0.21
C ILE A 221 -5.19 -14.88 -0.34
N GLU A 222 -5.04 -14.77 -1.66
CA GLU A 222 -3.83 -15.17 -2.38
C GLU A 222 -3.02 -13.92 -2.76
N THR A 223 -1.74 -13.89 -2.36
CA THR A 223 -0.80 -12.81 -2.75
C THR A 223 0.03 -13.17 -3.97
N LYS A 224 -0.06 -14.41 -4.45
CA LYS A 224 0.69 -14.92 -5.61
C LYS A 224 -0.21 -15.85 -6.42
N TRP A 225 -0.76 -15.34 -7.50
CA TRP A 225 -1.51 -16.13 -8.49
C TRP A 225 -0.99 -15.84 -9.89
N GLN A 226 -1.29 -16.73 -10.84
CA GLN A 226 -0.75 -16.64 -12.21
C GLN A 226 -1.11 -15.32 -12.93
N GLY A 227 -2.20 -14.65 -12.53
CA GLY A 227 -2.61 -13.35 -13.07
C GLY A 227 -1.71 -12.19 -12.64
N LEU A 228 -1.16 -12.24 -11.42
CA LEU A 228 -0.26 -11.20 -10.89
C LEU A 228 1.05 -11.11 -11.69
N VAL A 229 1.56 -12.24 -12.20
CA VAL A 229 2.81 -12.35 -12.97
C VAL A 229 2.75 -11.53 -14.28
N LYS A 230 1.56 -11.25 -14.83
CA LYS A 230 1.40 -10.40 -16.02
C LYS A 230 1.54 -8.90 -15.72
N GLY A 231 1.35 -8.45 -14.47
CA GLY A 231 1.40 -7.04 -14.07
C GLY A 231 2.66 -6.65 -13.27
N PHE A 232 3.30 -7.60 -12.59
CA PHE A 232 4.28 -7.29 -11.54
C PHE A 232 5.69 -6.87 -12.03
N PHE A 233 6.00 -6.97 -13.32
CA PHE A 233 7.34 -6.66 -13.86
C PHE A 233 7.55 -5.20 -14.28
N SER A 234 6.79 -4.26 -13.72
CA SER A 234 6.79 -2.84 -14.13
C SER A 234 7.61 -1.90 -13.23
N GLY A 235 7.96 -2.33 -12.00
CA GLY A 235 8.64 -1.48 -11.00
C GLY A 235 7.70 -0.55 -10.23
N GLU A 236 6.44 -0.95 -10.06
CA GLU A 236 5.34 -0.16 -9.50
C GLU A 236 4.95 -0.55 -8.07
N SER A 237 4.16 0.33 -7.44
CA SER A 237 3.56 0.16 -6.10
C SER A 237 2.17 -0.52 -6.10
N LEU A 238 1.70 -1.05 -7.23
CA LEU A 238 0.40 -1.73 -7.30
C LEU A 238 0.54 -3.22 -6.96
N PHE A 239 0.45 -3.52 -5.67
CA PHE A 239 0.42 -4.89 -5.18
C PHE A 239 -1.03 -5.33 -5.00
N LEU A 240 -1.47 -6.26 -5.85
CA LEU A 240 -2.80 -6.82 -5.79
C LEU A 240 -2.80 -8.13 -4.97
N ILE A 241 -3.91 -8.40 -4.32
CA ILE A 241 -4.30 -9.70 -3.78
C ILE A 241 -5.55 -10.20 -4.48
N ARG A 242 -5.72 -11.51 -4.50
CA ARG A 242 -6.92 -12.16 -4.98
C ARG A 242 -7.72 -12.67 -3.78
N CYS A 243 -8.96 -12.21 -3.68
CA CYS A 243 -9.93 -12.64 -2.68
C CYS A 243 -11.00 -13.49 -3.37
N SER A 244 -11.15 -14.75 -2.95
CA SER A 244 -12.09 -15.70 -3.55
C SER A 244 -12.69 -16.63 -2.49
N GLY A 245 -13.80 -17.28 -2.81
CA GLY A 245 -14.47 -18.23 -1.92
C GLY A 245 -15.89 -17.79 -1.60
N LYS A 246 -16.35 -18.09 -0.37
CA LYS A 246 -17.70 -17.74 0.07
C LYS A 246 -17.67 -17.00 1.39
N GLY A 247 -18.32 -15.85 1.48
CA GLY A 247 -18.43 -15.05 2.71
C GLY A 247 -18.14 -13.57 2.51
N ASP A 248 -18.23 -12.83 3.60
CA ASP A 248 -18.07 -11.38 3.59
C ASP A 248 -16.62 -10.94 3.32
N LEU A 249 -16.47 -9.85 2.57
CA LEU A 249 -15.23 -9.13 2.35
C LEU A 249 -15.48 -7.63 2.52
N TRP A 250 -14.68 -6.99 3.37
CA TRP A 250 -14.67 -5.54 3.55
C TRP A 250 -13.33 -4.96 3.13
N PHE A 251 -13.39 -3.82 2.45
CA PHE A 251 -12.21 -3.09 2.02
C PHE A 251 -12.41 -1.58 2.09
N ASN A 252 -11.34 -0.84 2.33
CA ASN A 252 -11.37 0.62 2.50
C ASN A 252 -10.68 1.37 1.36
N THR A 253 -10.75 2.69 1.45
CA THR A 253 -10.06 3.63 0.56
C THR A 253 -9.26 4.65 1.36
N TYR A 254 -8.33 5.32 0.68
CA TYR A 254 -7.85 6.63 1.12
C TYR A 254 -8.63 7.73 0.39
N GLY A 255 -9.44 8.49 1.12
CA GLY A 255 -10.43 9.42 0.57
C GLY A 255 -11.79 8.77 0.34
N ALA A 256 -12.54 9.25 -0.64
CA ALA A 256 -13.86 8.71 -0.97
C ALA A 256 -13.74 7.54 -1.95
N MET A 257 -14.70 6.62 -1.91
CA MET A 257 -14.84 5.53 -2.87
C MET A 257 -15.72 5.95 -4.05
N ILE A 258 -15.33 5.53 -5.26
CA ILE A 258 -16.13 5.69 -6.49
C ILE A 258 -16.21 4.33 -7.18
N GLU A 259 -17.43 3.90 -7.47
CA GLU A 259 -17.72 2.66 -8.20
C GLU A 259 -17.93 2.94 -9.68
N ILE A 260 -17.30 2.15 -10.52
CA ILE A 260 -17.36 2.31 -11.97
C ILE A 260 -17.70 0.96 -12.59
N ASP A 261 -18.90 0.86 -13.15
CA ASP A 261 -19.27 -0.27 -14.00
C ASP A 261 -18.58 -0.09 -15.37
N VAL A 262 -17.78 -1.07 -15.75
CA VAL A 262 -17.02 -1.11 -17.00
C VAL A 262 -17.69 -2.09 -17.96
N ASP A 263 -17.94 -1.63 -19.18
CA ASP A 263 -18.38 -2.45 -20.32
C ASP A 263 -17.58 -2.02 -21.55
N GLY A 264 -16.51 -2.74 -21.86
CA GLY A 264 -15.49 -2.37 -22.83
C GLY A 264 -14.17 -1.98 -22.16
N ASP A 265 -13.53 -0.92 -22.66
CA ASP A 265 -12.21 -0.47 -22.20
C ASP A 265 -12.31 0.67 -21.20
N TYR A 266 -11.49 0.63 -20.14
CA TYR A 266 -11.40 1.71 -19.15
C TYR A 266 -9.97 1.89 -18.64
N VAL A 267 -9.59 3.13 -18.30
CA VAL A 267 -8.22 3.43 -17.85
C VAL A 267 -8.25 4.10 -16.50
N VAL A 268 -7.45 3.57 -15.55
CA VAL A 268 -7.33 4.10 -14.19
C VAL A 268 -5.86 4.22 -13.84
N ASP A 269 -5.46 5.29 -13.16
CA ASP A 269 -4.14 5.38 -12.56
C ASP A 269 -3.95 4.28 -11.51
N THR A 270 -2.79 3.62 -11.51
CA THR A 270 -2.58 2.45 -10.64
C THR A 270 -2.69 2.77 -9.15
N GLY A 271 -2.35 3.98 -8.71
CA GLY A 271 -2.48 4.39 -7.31
C GLY A 271 -3.90 4.78 -6.88
N ASN A 272 -4.85 4.87 -7.81
CA ASN A 272 -6.27 5.11 -7.52
C ASN A 272 -7.10 3.82 -7.46
N ILE A 273 -6.55 2.66 -7.85
CA ILE A 273 -7.30 1.41 -7.87
C ILE A 273 -7.43 0.86 -6.46
N VAL A 274 -8.66 0.51 -6.08
CA VAL A 274 -8.96 -0.14 -4.80
C VAL A 274 -9.23 -1.61 -5.05
N ALA A 275 -10.24 -1.91 -5.87
CA ALA A 275 -10.67 -3.28 -6.16
C ALA A 275 -11.20 -3.40 -7.59
N PHE A 276 -11.32 -4.62 -8.11
CA PHE A 276 -12.06 -4.92 -9.34
C PHE A 276 -12.51 -6.38 -9.42
N THR A 277 -13.58 -6.63 -10.17
CA THR A 277 -14.18 -7.97 -10.37
C THR A 277 -13.45 -8.79 -11.44
N GLU A 278 -13.57 -10.11 -11.39
CA GLU A 278 -12.90 -11.02 -12.33
C GLU A 278 -13.31 -10.95 -13.81
N GLY A 279 -14.45 -10.36 -14.13
CA GLY A 279 -14.88 -10.13 -15.52
C GLY A 279 -14.04 -9.08 -16.28
N LEU A 280 -13.08 -8.45 -15.60
CA LEU A 280 -12.16 -7.48 -16.19
C LEU A 280 -10.77 -8.09 -16.35
N GLU A 281 -10.29 -8.08 -17.59
CA GLU A 281 -8.87 -8.21 -17.87
C GLU A 281 -8.17 -6.88 -17.54
N TYR A 282 -6.92 -6.95 -17.08
CA TYR A 282 -6.15 -5.78 -16.72
C TYR A 282 -4.73 -5.83 -17.27
N ARG A 283 -4.23 -4.66 -17.67
CA ARG A 283 -2.86 -4.48 -18.16
C ARG A 283 -2.28 -3.18 -17.64
N ILE A 284 -1.16 -3.31 -16.93
CA ILE A 284 -0.39 -2.15 -16.48
C ILE A 284 0.46 -1.62 -17.63
N SER A 285 0.43 -0.31 -17.83
CA SER A 285 1.18 0.36 -18.90
C SER A 285 1.60 1.78 -18.49
N LYS A 286 2.68 2.27 -19.09
CA LYS A 286 3.15 3.65 -18.92
C LYS A 286 2.23 4.62 -19.65
N VAL A 287 1.99 5.79 -19.05
CA VAL A 287 1.25 6.88 -19.72
C VAL A 287 2.18 7.58 -20.72
N GLY A 288 2.01 7.25 -22.00
CA GLY A 288 2.77 7.83 -23.11
C GLY A 288 4.23 7.36 -23.22
N GLY A 289 5.00 7.98 -24.12
CA GLY A 289 6.41 7.64 -24.35
C GLY A 289 7.33 8.06 -23.20
N TYR A 290 8.61 7.67 -23.24
CA TYR A 290 9.61 7.96 -22.19
C TYR A 290 9.72 9.44 -21.77
N LYS A 291 9.33 10.39 -22.64
CA LYS A 291 9.34 11.84 -22.37
C LYS A 291 8.10 12.38 -21.65
N SER A 292 6.93 11.74 -21.75
CA SER A 292 5.68 12.24 -21.11
C SER A 292 5.59 11.86 -19.63
N LEU A 293 6.19 10.73 -19.24
CA LEU A 293 6.24 10.24 -17.85
C LEU A 293 6.92 11.21 -16.88
N PHE A 294 7.94 11.93 -17.35
CA PHE A 294 8.67 12.89 -16.52
C PHE A 294 7.91 14.21 -16.28
N LEU A 295 6.96 14.54 -17.16
CA LEU A 295 6.27 15.84 -17.18
C LEU A 295 4.86 15.78 -16.60
N SER A 296 4.19 14.63 -16.67
CA SER A 296 2.82 14.47 -16.15
C SER A 296 2.78 14.21 -14.64
N GLY A 297 3.84 13.63 -14.06
CA GLY A 297 3.83 13.17 -12.67
C GLY A 297 3.02 11.87 -12.44
N GLU A 298 2.31 11.39 -13.47
CA GLU A 298 1.66 10.09 -13.51
C GLU A 298 2.63 9.06 -14.09
N GLY A 299 2.98 8.04 -13.29
CA GLY A 299 3.91 7.00 -13.72
C GLY A 299 3.24 5.95 -14.60
N PHE A 300 2.15 5.37 -14.09
CA PHE A 300 1.57 4.18 -14.68
C PHE A 300 0.06 4.13 -14.51
N VAL A 301 -0.58 3.47 -15.47
CA VAL A 301 -2.03 3.29 -15.53
C VAL A 301 -2.35 1.81 -15.76
N CYS A 302 -3.43 1.38 -15.16
CA CYS A 302 -4.07 0.12 -15.47
C CYS A 302 -5.10 0.34 -16.58
N ARG A 303 -5.02 -0.49 -17.61
CA ARG A 303 -6.04 -0.60 -18.66
C ARG A 303 -6.89 -1.81 -18.36
N PHE A 304 -8.16 -1.58 -18.10
CA PHE A 304 -9.17 -2.61 -18.00
C PHE A 304 -9.84 -2.83 -19.34
N SER A 305 -10.21 -4.08 -19.62
CA SER A 305 -11.04 -4.46 -20.75
C SER A 305 -11.98 -5.59 -20.34
N GLY A 306 -13.22 -5.59 -20.84
CA GLY A 306 -14.21 -6.62 -20.53
C GLY A 306 -15.45 -6.05 -19.87
N LYS A 307 -16.10 -6.82 -19.00
CA LYS A 307 -17.31 -6.39 -18.29
C LYS A 307 -17.23 -6.70 -16.82
N GLY A 308 -17.40 -5.68 -15.98
CA GLY A 308 -17.31 -5.84 -14.53
C GLY A 308 -17.31 -4.50 -13.83
N ARG A 309 -16.81 -4.47 -12.59
CA ARG A 309 -16.74 -3.26 -11.78
C ARG A 309 -15.32 -2.98 -11.32
N VAL A 310 -14.97 -1.70 -11.28
CA VAL A 310 -13.75 -1.17 -10.66
C VAL A 310 -14.15 -0.21 -9.55
N TRP A 311 -13.57 -0.40 -8.37
CA TRP A 311 -13.63 0.55 -7.26
C TRP A 311 -12.35 1.38 -7.27
N ILE A 312 -12.50 2.70 -7.22
CA ILE A 312 -11.38 3.64 -7.16
C ILE A 312 -11.49 4.55 -5.94
N GLN A 313 -10.36 5.15 -5.57
CA GLN A 313 -10.25 6.09 -4.46
C GLN A 313 -9.88 7.50 -4.94
N THR A 314 -10.32 8.54 -4.23
CA THR A 314 -10.09 9.94 -4.62
C THR A 314 -8.73 10.52 -4.19
N ARG A 315 -7.96 9.79 -3.37
CA ARG A 315 -6.63 10.21 -2.90
C ARG A 315 -5.59 9.10 -3.12
N LYS A 316 -4.32 9.50 -3.21
CA LYS A 316 -3.18 8.59 -3.30
C LYS A 316 -2.24 8.84 -2.13
N THR A 317 -1.87 7.80 -1.40
CA THR A 317 -0.95 7.91 -0.27
C THR A 317 0.37 8.55 -0.67
N GLN A 318 0.93 8.18 -1.83
CA GLN A 318 2.19 8.75 -2.32
C GLN A 318 2.08 10.24 -2.68
N ALA A 319 0.97 10.66 -3.27
CA ALA A 319 0.74 12.09 -3.56
C ALA A 319 0.66 12.91 -2.26
N PHE A 320 -0.02 12.38 -1.24
CA PHE A 320 -0.11 13.02 0.06
C PHE A 320 1.24 13.07 0.79
N ILE A 321 2.00 11.98 0.81
CA ILE A 321 3.36 11.95 1.38
C ILE A 321 4.25 12.98 0.69
N ARG A 322 4.22 13.05 -0.64
CA ARG A 322 4.99 14.04 -1.41
C ARG A 322 4.60 15.47 -1.08
N TRP A 323 3.30 15.73 -0.89
CA TRP A 323 2.80 17.05 -0.49
C TRP A 323 3.21 17.42 0.95
N LEU A 324 3.17 16.46 1.89
CA LEU A 324 3.61 16.66 3.27
C LEU A 324 5.12 16.83 3.41
N TRP A 325 5.90 16.25 2.50
CA TRP A 325 7.36 16.15 2.59
C TRP A 325 8.09 17.46 2.92
N PRO A 326 7.73 18.64 2.36
CA PRO A 326 8.39 19.89 2.68
C PRO A 326 8.13 20.39 4.12
N PHE A 327 7.03 19.97 4.75
CA PHE A 327 6.59 20.45 6.07
C PHE A 327 7.11 19.62 7.24
N ARG A 328 7.78 18.48 6.98
CA ARG A 328 8.37 17.67 8.03
C ARG A 328 9.47 18.45 8.76
N PRO A 329 9.65 18.27 10.08
CA PRO A 329 10.79 18.84 10.80
C PRO A 329 12.10 18.44 10.12
N LYS A 330 12.85 19.44 9.66
CA LYS A 330 14.25 19.27 9.30
C LYS A 330 15.05 19.35 10.59
N SER A 331 16.02 18.47 10.79
CA SER A 331 16.92 18.59 11.94
C SER A 331 17.60 19.95 11.83
N SER A 332 17.44 20.84 12.81
CA SER A 332 18.36 21.97 12.94
C SER A 332 19.71 21.36 13.28
N LYS A 333 20.74 21.71 12.50
CA LYS A 333 22.12 21.46 12.93
C LYS A 333 22.42 22.52 14.00
N ASP A 334 22.53 22.09 15.25
CA ASP A 334 23.30 22.81 16.28
C ASP A 334 24.80 22.51 16.07
#